data_AF-A0A923R6M5-F1
#
_entry.id   AF-A0A923R6M5-F1
#
_cell.length_a   1.000
_cell.length_b   1.000
_cell.length_c   1.000
_cell.angle_alpha   90.00
_cell.angle_beta   90.00
_cell.angle_gamma   90.00
#
_symmetry.space_group_name_H-M   'P 1'
#
loop_
_entity.id
_entity.type
_entity.pdbx_description
1 polymer ?
#
loop_
_entity_poly.entity_id
_entity_poly.type
_entity_poly.pdbx_seq_one_letter_code
_entity_poly.pdbx_strand_id
1 'polypeptide(L)' 'MNLKRIFGAVLTTIGIIILCYGGYLFISSTNSATGWKSITVSLLLGLIFFASGIGLVKGMKDEA' A
#
# COMPACT_ATOMS: atom_id res chain seq x y z
N MET A 1 -2.70 0.78 23.69
CA MET A 1 -1.90 1.27 22.54
C MET A 1 -2.73 2.32 21.81
N ASN A 2 -2.12 3.43 21.40
CA ASN A 2 -2.85 4.48 20.70
C ASN A 2 -3.49 3.93 19.42
N LEU A 3 -4.81 4.08 19.29
CA LEU A 3 -5.59 3.63 18.12
C LEU A 3 -5.00 4.17 16.81
N LYS A 4 -4.44 5.39 16.87
CA LYS A 4 -3.72 6.04 15.77
C LYS A 4 -2.53 5.21 15.25
N ARG A 5 -1.81 4.49 16.14
CA ARG A 5 -0.66 3.64 15.78
C ARG A 5 -1.08 2.35 15.10
N ILE A 6 -2.16 1.75 15.59
CA ILE A 6 -2.72 0.52 15.03
C ILE A 6 -3.25 0.80 13.62
N PHE A 7 -3.94 1.93 13.42
CA PHE A 7 -4.47 2.31 12.12
C PHE A 7 -3.36 2.51 11.07
N GLY A 8 -2.29 3.22 11.45
CA GLY A 8 -1.11 3.37 10.61
C GLY A 8 -0.48 2.03 10.25
N ALA A 9 -0.22 1.16 11.23
CA ALA A 9 0.40 -0.14 10.99
C ALA A 9 -0.45 -1.06 10.07
N VAL A 10 -1.77 -1.08 10.27
CA VAL A 10 -2.70 -1.83 9.40
C VAL A 10 -2.68 -1.27 7.98
N LEU A 11 -2.75 0.05 7.82
CA LEU A 11 -2.74 0.69 6.51
C LEU A 11 -1.44 0.41 5.73
N THR A 12 -0.29 0.47 6.41
CA THR A 12 1.00 0.13 5.81
C THR A 12 1.06 -1.32 5.38
N THR A 13 0.53 -2.24 6.21
CA THR A 13 0.51 -3.68 5.91
C THR A 13 -0.34 -3.97 4.67
N ILE A 14 -1.52 -3.36 4.57
CA ILE A 14 -2.39 -3.48 3.39
C ILE A 14 -1.71 -2.89 2.15
N GLY A 15 -1.05 -1.73 2.29
CA GLY A 15 -0.30 -1.10 1.20
C GLY A 15 0.78 -2.00 0.61
N ILE A 16 1.53 -2.71 1.45
CA ILE A 16 2.55 -3.69 1.02
C ILE A 16 1.91 -4.84 0.24
N ILE A 17 0.81 -5.41 0.75
CA ILE A 17 0.10 -6.52 0.09
C ILE A 17 -0.37 -6.11 -1.31
N ILE A 18 -0.93 -4.90 -1.43
CA ILE A 18 -1.41 -4.36 -2.72
C ILE A 18 -0.23 -4.10 -3.68
N LEU A 19 0.89 -3.57 -3.20
CA LEU A 19 2.10 -3.37 -4.02
C LEU A 19 2.65 -4.69 -4.54
N CYS A 20 2.76 -5.71 -3.69
CA CYS A 20 3.18 -7.05 -4.09
C CYS A 20 2.21 -7.65 -5.12
N TYR A 21 0.91 -7.52 -4.90
CA TYR A 21 -0.10 -8.01 -5.85
C TYR A 21 -0.04 -7.28 -7.20
N GLY A 22 0.12 -5.96 -7.20
CA GLY A 22 0.31 -5.17 -8.42
C GLY A 22 1.55 -5.59 -9.21
N GLY A 23 2.65 -5.89 -8.53
CA GLY A 23 3.86 -6.45 -9.13
C GLY A 23 3.65 -7.85 -9.71
N TYR A 24 2.95 -8.72 -8.99
CA TYR A 24 2.56 -10.05 -9.50
C TYR A 24 1.68 -9.93 -10.75
N LEU A 25 0.73 -9.00 -10.76
CA LEU A 25 -0.16 -8.77 -11.89
C LEU A 25 0.61 -8.20 -13.09
N PHE A 26 1.62 -7.36 -12.86
CA PHE A 26 2.51 -6.84 -13.90
C PHE A 26 3.25 -7.96 -14.62
N ILE A 27 3.88 -8.88 -13.86
CA ILE A 27 4.60 -10.04 -14.40
C ILE A 27 3.64 -11.01 -15.10
N SER A 28 2.47 -11.26 -14.50
CA SER A 28 1.46 -12.17 -15.07
C SER A 28 0.79 -11.61 -16.33
N SER A 29 0.69 -10.28 -16.44
CA SER A 29 0.11 -9.61 -17.61
C SER A 29 1.01 -9.62 -18.84
N THR A 30 2.28 -10.02 -18.72
CA THR A 30 3.19 -10.03 -19.89
C THR A 30 2.72 -11.00 -20.99
N ASN A 31 1.88 -12.00 -20.67
CA ASN A 31 1.34 -12.97 -21.62
C ASN A 31 -0.12 -12.72 -22.06
N SER A 32 -0.81 -11.72 -21.50
CA SER A 32 -2.23 -11.46 -21.76
C SER A 32 -2.43 -9.96 -21.94
N ALA A 33 -3.29 -9.49 -22.84
CA ALA A 33 -3.64 -8.07 -22.97
C ALA A 33 -4.43 -7.52 -21.76
N THR A 34 -4.15 -8.02 -20.56
CA THR A 34 -4.69 -7.58 -19.27
C THR A 34 -4.34 -6.11 -19.10
N GLY A 35 -5.38 -5.30 -19.06
CA GLY A 35 -5.28 -3.85 -19.22
C GLY A 35 -4.30 -3.21 -18.25
N TRP A 36 -3.24 -2.60 -18.79
CA TRP A 36 -2.25 -1.79 -18.06
C TRP A 36 -2.86 -0.81 -17.05
N LYS A 37 -4.09 -0.33 -17.32
CA LYS A 37 -4.85 0.51 -16.39
C LYS A 37 -5.02 -0.13 -15.00
N SER A 38 -5.35 -1.42 -14.93
CA SER A 38 -5.57 -2.11 -13.65
C SER A 38 -4.27 -2.22 -12.84
N ILE A 39 -3.17 -2.53 -13.53
CA ILE A 39 -1.85 -2.65 -12.90
C ILE A 39 -1.39 -1.30 -12.36
N THR A 40 -1.44 -0.25 -13.19
CA THR A 40 -1.04 1.10 -12.79
C THR A 40 -1.86 1.60 -11.62
N VAL A 41 -3.18 1.37 -11.62
CA VAL A 41 -4.05 1.74 -10.49
C VAL A 41 -3.66 0.98 -9.23
N SER A 42 -3.46 -0.34 -9.30
CA SER A 42 -3.08 -1.14 -8.13
C SER A 42 -1.73 -0.72 -7.54
N LEU A 43 -0.73 -0.42 -8.38
CA LEU A 43 0.58 0.09 -7.95
C LEU A 43 0.48 1.47 -7.30
N LEU A 44 -0.26 2.41 -7.92
CA LEU A 44 -0.46 3.74 -7.34
C LEU A 44 -1.20 3.66 -6.00
N LEU A 45 -2.26 2.86 -5.93
CA LEU A 45 -3.07 2.72 -4.73
C LEU A 45 -2.25 2.11 -3.59
N GLY A 46 -1.48 1.06 -3.87
CA GLY A 46 -0.56 0.45 -2.91
C GLY A 46 0.49 1.44 -2.41
N LEU A 47 1.06 2.25 -3.31
CA LEU A 47 2.05 3.27 -2.94
C LEU A 47 1.45 4.37 -2.06
N ILE A 48 0.25 4.88 -2.41
CA ILE A 48 -0.46 5.89 -1.62
C ILE A 48 -0.78 5.35 -0.21
N PHE A 49 -1.30 4.12 -0.12
CA PHE A 49 -1.63 3.49 1.16
C PHE A 49 -0.39 3.25 2.02
N PHE A 50 0.71 2.80 1.40
CA PHE A 50 1.98 2.59 2.07
C PHE A 50 2.58 3.91 2.60
N ALA A 51 2.63 4.95 1.75
CA ALA A 51 3.15 6.26 2.13
C ALA A 51 2.30 6.92 3.23
N SER A 52 0.97 6.81 3.13
CA SER A 52 0.03 7.30 4.15
C SER A 52 0.17 6.54 5.47
N GLY A 53 0.30 5.21 5.43
CA GLY A 53 0.52 4.38 6.61
C GLY A 53 1.79 4.73 7.35
N ILE A 54 2.91 4.89 6.64
CA ILE A 54 4.18 5.35 7.23
C ILE A 54 4.04 6.76 7.81
N GLY A 55 3.36 7.68 7.11
CA GLY A 55 3.12 9.04 7.59
C GLY A 55 2.36 9.07 8.92
N LEU A 56 1.32 8.23 9.05
CA LEU A 56 0.56 8.06 10.28
C LEU A 56 1.39 7.43 11.42
N VAL A 57 2.28 6.49 11.09
CA VAL A 57 3.18 5.87 12.08
C VAL A 57 4.28 6.84 12.53
N LYS A 58 4.86 7.64 11.62
CA LYS A 58 5.93 8.60 11.92
C LYS A 58 5.45 9.90 12.56
N GLY A 59 4.22 10.34 12.27
CA GLY A 59 3.65 11.58 12.81
C GLY A 59 3.28 11.53 14.29
N MET A 60 3.40 10.36 14.93
CA MET A 60 3.14 10.21 16.36
C MET A 60 4.40 10.56 17.14
N LYS A 61 4.47 11.81 17.57
CA LYS A 61 5.19 12.16 18.78
C LYS A 61 4.43 11.44 19.90
N ASP A 62 5.08 10.53 20.64
CA ASP A 62 4.49 9.95 21.84
C ASP A 62 4.14 11.14 22.76
N GLU A 63 2.85 11.47 22.86
CA GLU A 63 2.35 12.32 23.93
C GLU A 63 2.42 11.46 25.20
N ALA A 64 3.52 11.61 25.93
CA ALA A 64 3.68 11.19 27.31
C ALA A 64 3.57 12.42 28.21
#